data_AF-A0A410MCC7-F1
#
_entry.id   AF-A0A410MCC7-F1
#
_cell.length_a   1.000
_cell.length_b   1.000
_cell.length_c   1.000
_cell.angle_alpha   90.00
_cell.angle_beta   90.00
_cell.angle_gamma   90.00
#
_symmetry.space_group_name_H-M   'P 1'
#
loop_
_entity.id
_entity.type
_entity.pdbx_description
1 polymer ?
#
loop_
_entity_poly.entity_id
_entity_poly.type
_entity_poly.pdbx_seq_one_letter_code
_entity_poly.pdbx_strand_id
1 'polypeptide(L)'
;MIPISIISFVNKHCKSNPDEEPNKLKKRLKEAVNDKENGVICFKCDQEIWAIGSAVANQGCFSCITGEAGASEDYEIDEVCWS
;
A
#
# COMPACT_ATOMS: atom_id res chain seq x y z
N MET A 1 2.65 5.51 -9.80
CA MET A 1 2.80 4.17 -9.22
C MET A 1 2.54 3.14 -10.29
N ILE A 2 3.12 1.96 -10.13
CA ILE A 2 2.98 0.82 -11.03
C ILE A 2 1.88 -0.08 -10.44
N PRO A 3 0.79 -0.38 -11.17
CA PRO A 3 -0.28 -1.20 -10.65
C PRO A 3 0.19 -2.67 -10.45
N ILE A 4 -0.21 -3.26 -9.33
CA ILE A 4 0.01 -4.68 -9.02
C ILE A 4 -1.22 -5.27 -8.31
N SER A 5 -1.58 -6.51 -8.60
CA SER A 5 -2.67 -7.17 -7.86
C SER A 5 -2.24 -7.55 -6.44
N ILE A 6 -3.19 -7.60 -5.50
CA ILE A 6 -2.94 -8.02 -4.11
C ILE A 6 -2.16 -9.34 -4.04
N ILE A 7 -2.57 -10.35 -4.84
CA ILE A 7 -1.92 -11.67 -4.82
C ILE A 7 -0.48 -11.59 -5.31
N SER A 8 -0.22 -10.83 -6.36
CA SER A 8 1.13 -10.66 -6.91
C SER A 8 2.05 -9.96 -5.91
N PHE A 9 1.55 -8.92 -5.24
CA PHE A 9 2.30 -8.24 -4.20
C PHE A 9 2.57 -9.14 -3.00
N VAL A 10 1.57 -9.86 -2.48
CA VAL A 10 1.73 -10.81 -1.36
C VAL A 10 2.83 -11.84 -1.68
N ASN A 11 2.77 -12.46 -2.86
CA ASN A 11 3.77 -13.45 -3.28
C ASN A 11 5.18 -12.85 -3.35
N LYS A 12 5.31 -11.66 -3.94
CA LYS A 12 6.59 -10.96 -4.06
C LYS A 12 7.16 -10.55 -2.69
N HIS A 13 6.31 -9.98 -1.83
CA HIS A 13 6.69 -9.50 -0.51
C HIS A 13 7.09 -10.64 0.43
N CYS A 14 6.28 -11.71 0.52
CA CYS A 14 6.58 -12.84 1.41
C CYS A 14 7.79 -13.66 0.94
N LYS A 15 8.11 -13.66 -0.37
CA LYS A 15 9.36 -14.25 -0.87
C LYS A 15 10.60 -13.55 -0.32
N SER A 16 10.53 -12.22 -0.14
CA SER A 16 11.61 -11.41 0.42
C SER A 16 11.56 -11.30 1.94
N ASN A 17 10.40 -11.57 2.55
CA ASN A 17 10.15 -11.46 4.00
C ASN A 17 9.52 -12.76 4.51
N PRO A 18 10.32 -13.81 4.79
CA PRO A 18 9.80 -15.13 5.15
C PRO A 18 8.97 -15.19 6.44
N ASP A 19 9.15 -14.21 7.33
CA ASP A 19 8.42 -14.11 8.60
C ASP A 19 7.04 -13.45 8.45
N GLU A 20 6.76 -12.83 7.30
CA GLU A 20 5.44 -12.25 7.01
C GLU A 20 4.42 -13.35 6.68
N GLU A 21 3.25 -13.29 7.31
CA GLU A 21 2.22 -14.31 7.09
C GLU A 21 1.32 -13.89 5.89
N PRO A 22 1.27 -14.69 4.81
CA PRO A 22 0.61 -14.28 3.57
C PRO A 22 -0.87 -13.92 3.73
N ASN A 23 -1.62 -14.64 4.57
CA ASN A 23 -3.06 -14.37 4.73
C ASN A 23 -3.33 -13.10 5.53
N LYS A 24 -2.52 -12.82 6.56
CA LYS A 24 -2.55 -11.57 7.32
C LYS A 24 -2.17 -10.39 6.43
N LEU A 25 -1.09 -10.49 5.65
CA LEU A 25 -0.72 -9.42 4.70
C LEU A 25 -1.83 -9.17 3.69
N LYS A 26 -2.40 -10.23 3.09
CA LYS A 26 -3.55 -10.12 2.18
C LYS A 26 -4.74 -9.42 2.82
N LYS A 27 -5.03 -9.71 4.09
CA LYS A 27 -6.11 -9.06 4.84
C LYS A 27 -5.83 -7.56 5.02
N ARG A 28 -4.63 -7.18 5.50
CA ARG A 28 -4.24 -5.77 5.68
C ARG A 28 -4.28 -4.98 4.38
N LEU A 29 -3.88 -5.60 3.26
CA LEU A 29 -3.97 -4.95 1.93
C LEU A 29 -5.41 -4.68 1.53
N LYS A 30 -6.33 -5.63 1.72
CA LYS A 30 -7.76 -5.40 1.44
C LYS A 30 -8.36 -4.30 2.30
N GLU A 31 -7.96 -4.24 3.58
CA GLU A 31 -8.39 -3.16 4.49
C GLU A 31 -7.86 -1.80 4.00
N ALA A 32 -6.58 -1.71 3.66
CA ALA A 32 -5.99 -0.47 3.15
C ALA A 32 -6.55 -0.02 1.78
N VAL A 33 -6.89 -0.97 0.89
CA VAL A 33 -7.60 -0.69 -0.37
C VAL A 33 -8.96 -0.08 -0.07
N ASN A 34 -9.76 -0.72 0.79
CA ASN A 34 -11.07 -0.20 1.18
C ASN A 34 -10.97 1.17 1.86
N ASP A 35 -9.98 1.38 2.73
CA ASP A 35 -9.75 2.68 3.36
C ASP A 35 -9.49 3.77 2.31
N LYS A 36 -8.63 3.47 1.32
CA LYS A 36 -8.32 4.40 0.24
C LYS A 36 -9.55 4.69 -0.64
N GLU A 37 -10.33 3.66 -1.00
CA GLU A 37 -11.61 3.82 -1.73
C GLU A 37 -12.62 4.70 -0.97
N ASN A 38 -12.61 4.63 0.36
CA ASN A 38 -13.48 5.45 1.23
C ASN A 38 -12.91 6.85 1.53
N GLY A 39 -11.83 7.26 0.85
CA GLY A 39 -11.24 8.61 0.98
C GLY A 39 -10.49 8.83 2.29
N VAL A 40 -10.00 7.77 2.93
CA VAL A 40 -9.11 7.90 4.08
C VAL A 40 -7.83 8.61 3.66
N ILE A 41 -7.42 9.60 4.46
CA ILE A 41 -6.25 10.44 4.19
C ILE A 41 -5.11 10.17 5.18
N CYS A 42 -3.91 10.58 4.78
CA CYS A 42 -2.70 10.57 5.59
C CYS A 42 -2.86 11.51 6.79
N PHE A 43 -2.71 10.97 8.00
CA PHE A 43 -2.89 11.74 9.24
C PHE A 43 -1.89 12.91 9.42
N LYS A 44 -0.81 12.95 8.63
CA LYS A 44 0.26 13.96 8.76
C LYS A 44 0.11 15.13 7.80
N CYS A 45 -0.45 14.91 6.62
CA CYS A 45 -0.40 15.88 5.51
C CYS A 45 -1.65 15.93 4.64
N ASP A 46 -2.71 15.22 5.04
CA ASP A 46 -4.02 15.19 4.39
C ASP A 46 -4.03 14.72 2.92
N GLN A 47 -2.89 14.19 2.43
CA GLN A 47 -2.81 13.54 1.12
C GLN A 47 -3.49 12.16 1.16
N GLU A 48 -3.92 11.68 0.00
CA GLU A 48 -4.42 10.31 -0.14
C GLU A 48 -3.39 9.30 0.40
N ILE A 49 -3.88 8.25 1.07
CA ILE A 49 -3.00 7.18 1.56
C ILE A 49 -2.41 6.36 0.40
N TRP A 50 -1.24 5.77 0.65
CA TRP A 50 -0.66 4.73 -0.20
C TRP A 50 -1.07 3.38 0.38
N ALA A 51 -1.87 2.59 -0.33
CA ALA A 51 -2.51 1.41 0.24
C ALA A 51 -1.49 0.32 0.60
N ILE A 52 -0.51 0.07 -0.27
CA ILE A 52 0.60 -0.86 0.03
C ILE A 52 1.39 -0.41 1.27
N GLY A 53 1.81 0.85 1.32
CA GLY A 53 2.55 1.38 2.47
C GLY A 53 1.73 1.31 3.75
N SER A 54 0.44 1.60 3.67
CA SER A 54 -0.48 1.57 4.80
C SER A 54 -0.68 0.17 5.37
N ALA A 55 -0.67 -0.86 4.51
CA ALA A 55 -0.78 -2.25 4.94
C ALA A 55 0.50 -2.82 5.58
N VAL A 56 1.68 -2.23 5.28
CA VAL A 56 2.99 -2.74 5.72
C VAL A 56 3.55 -1.94 6.90
N ALA A 57 3.29 -0.64 6.97
CA ALA A 57 3.88 0.26 7.97
C ALA A 57 2.81 0.92 8.86
N ASN A 58 2.23 2.02 8.38
CA ASN A 58 1.15 2.76 9.06
C ASN A 58 0.29 3.47 8.03
N GLN A 59 -0.95 3.79 8.38
CA GLN A 59 -1.86 4.56 7.53
C GLN A 59 -1.23 5.91 7.16
N GLY A 60 -0.81 6.06 5.90
CA GLY A 60 -0.07 7.23 5.46
C GLY A 60 0.09 7.29 3.94
N CYS A 61 0.40 8.48 3.43
CA CYS A 61 0.77 8.67 2.03
C CYS A 61 2.22 8.20 1.80
N PHE A 62 2.56 7.96 0.54
CA PHE A 62 3.89 7.52 0.13
C PHE A 62 5.01 8.37 0.74
N SER A 63 4.99 9.69 0.53
CA SER A 63 6.06 10.58 1.01
C SER A 63 6.21 10.61 2.53
N CYS A 64 5.11 10.44 3.28
CA CYS A 64 5.18 10.40 4.75
C CYS A 64 5.69 9.05 5.29
N ILE A 65 5.59 7.98 4.51
CA ILE A 65 6.08 6.64 4.86
C ILE A 65 7.55 6.49 4.44
N THR A 66 7.91 6.88 3.22
CA THR A 66 9.25 6.67 2.64
C THR A 66 10.19 7.86 2.83
N GLY A 67 9.65 9.07 2.99
CA GLY A 67 10.42 10.32 2.93
C GLY A 67 10.74 10.77 1.50
N GLU A 68 10.26 10.05 0.47
CA GLU A 68 10.55 10.32 -0.92
C GLU A 68 9.49 11.22 -1.58
N ALA A 69 9.91 12.01 -2.57
CA ALA A 69 9.05 13.02 -3.19
C ALA A 69 8.08 12.46 -4.25
N GLY A 70 8.32 11.27 -4.80
CA GLY A 70 7.52 10.73 -5.89
C GLY A 70 7.48 9.20 -5.89
N ALA A 71 6.33 8.65 -6.27
CA ALA A 71 6.05 7.20 -6.23
C ALA A 71 5.83 6.61 -7.63
N SER A 72 6.41 7.22 -8.67
CA SER A 72 6.16 6.80 -10.06
C SER A 72 6.64 5.38 -10.34
N GLU A 73 7.73 4.97 -9.70
CA GLU A 73 8.39 3.67 -9.89
C GLU A 73 7.97 2.62 -8.84
N ASP A 74 7.16 3.03 -7.86
CA ASP A 74 6.69 2.18 -6.76
C ASP A 74 5.36 1.52 -7.07
N TYR A 75 5.17 0.35 -6.48
CA TYR A 75 3.91 -0.37 -6.63
C TYR A 75 2.76 0.28 -5.88
N GLU A 76 1.56 0.13 -6.42
CA GLU A 76 0.29 0.33 -5.71
C GLU A 76 -0.71 -0.74 -6.15
N ILE A 77 -1.68 -1.05 -5.29
CA ILE A 77 -2.72 -2.01 -5.62
C ILE A 77 -3.55 -1.51 -6.80
N ASP A 78 -3.69 -2.36 -7.83
CA ASP A 78 -4.39 -2.06 -9.08
C ASP A 78 -5.79 -1.46 -8.90
N GLU A 79 -6.55 -1.97 -7.93
CA GLU A 79 -7.89 -1.49 -7.56
C GLU A 79 -7.94 0.00 -7.18
N VAL A 80 -6.83 0.53 -6.64
CA VAL A 80 -6.70 1.91 -6.15
C VAL A 80 -5.43 2.59 -6.68
N CYS A 81 -4.95 2.16 -7.85
CA CYS A 81 -3.84 2.76 -8.57
C CYS A 81 -4.39 3.68 -9.66
N TRP A 82 -5.03 4.76 -9.21
CA TRP A 82 -5.56 5.83 -10.04
C TRP A 82 -4.41 6.51 -10.80
N SER A 83 -4.62 6.78 -12.10
CA SER A 83 -3.60 7.23 -13.06
C SER A 83 -3.11 8.65 -12.84
#